data_AF-A0A1Y3ANI2-F1
#
_entry.id   AF-A0A1Y3ANI2-F1
#
_cell.length_a   1.000
_cell.length_b   1.000
_cell.length_c   1.000
_cell.angle_alpha   90.00
_cell.angle_beta   90.00
_cell.angle_gamma   90.00
#
_symmetry.space_group_name_H-M   'P 1'
#
loop_
_entity.id
_entity.type
_entity.pdbx_description
1 polymer ?
#
loop_
_entity_poly.entity_id
_entity_poly.type
_entity_poly.pdbx_seq_one_letter_code
_entity_poly.pdbx_strand_id
1 'polypeptide(L)'
;MYESLRLYPPVIDYLIREASDDIEHDLYQFELDSVMKTLPKNVAIQVPVWTIHHDPELWPRPYLFDPDRNGLPTTISATNDPKFLAFGL
;
A
#
# COMPACT_ATOMS: atom_id res chain seq x y z
N MET A 1 5.94 -12.95 -13.60
CA MET A 1 6.91 -12.39 -12.64
C MET A 1 6.22 -11.61 -11.51
N TYR A 2 5.25 -10.75 -11.81
CA TYR A 2 4.58 -9.93 -10.79
C TYR A 2 3.83 -10.71 -9.70
N GLU A 3 3.23 -11.85 -10.02
CA GLU A 3 2.58 -12.69 -9.00
C GLU A 3 3.56 -13.16 -7.90
N SER A 4 4.80 -13.49 -8.27
CA SER A 4 5.84 -13.85 -7.31
C SER A 4 6.15 -12.69 -6.37
N LEU A 5 6.17 -11.46 -6.89
CA LEU A 5 6.43 -10.24 -6.13
C LEU A 5 5.25 -9.83 -5.24
N ARG A 6 4.01 -10.21 -5.59
CA ARG A 6 2.83 -10.02 -4.73
C ARG A 6 2.83 -11.01 -3.56
N LEU A 7 3.09 -12.28 -3.84
CA LEU A 7 3.08 -13.33 -2.80
C LEU A 7 4.29 -13.23 -1.86
N TYR A 8 5.44 -12.85 -2.41
CA TYR A 8 6.70 -12.75 -1.68
C TYR A 8 7.37 -11.40 -1.96
N PRO A 9 6.79 -10.29 -1.48
CA PRO A 9 7.35 -8.97 -1.73
C PRO A 9 8.69 -8.80 -1.00
N PRO A 10 9.68 -8.11 -1.62
CA PRO A 10 10.93 -7.76 -0.94
C PRO A 10 10.72 -6.98 0.37
N VAL A 11 9.71 -6.11 0.40
CA VAL A 11 9.20 -5.50 1.62
C VAL A 11 8.04 -6.34 2.12
N ILE A 12 8.30 -7.16 3.13
CA ILE A 12 7.33 -8.14 3.61
C ILE A 12 6.23 -7.47 4.43
N ASP A 13 6.60 -6.73 5.48
CA ASP A 13 5.67 -6.40 6.55
C ASP A 13 5.01 -5.03 6.31
N TYR A 14 5.82 -3.96 6.41
CA TYR A 14 5.33 -2.59 6.35
C TYR A 14 6.25 -1.69 5.52
N LEU A 15 5.66 -0.76 4.77
CA LEU A 15 6.35 0.46 4.35
C LEU A 15 6.14 1.49 5.46
N ILE A 16 7.23 2.11 5.90
CA ILE A 16 7.18 3.14 6.93
C ILE A 16 7.26 4.52 6.25
N ARG A 17 6.39 5.43 6.66
CA ARG A 17 6.40 6.86 6.33
C ARG A 17 6.37 7.66 7.61
N GLU A 18 6.81 8.90 7.55
CA GLU A 18 6.73 9.84 8.66
C GLU A 18 5.84 11.01 8.23
N ALA A 19 4.90 11.40 9.10
CA ALA A 19 4.07 12.57 8.88
C ALA A 19 4.93 13.84 8.99
N SER A 20 5.37 14.34 7.83
CA SER A 20 6.26 15.49 7.67
C SER A 20 5.54 16.56 6.86
N ASP A 21 4.83 17.47 7.54
CA ASP A 21 4.38 18.74 6.95
C ASP A 21 4.77 19.93 7.84
N ASP A 22 4.70 21.11 7.23
CA ASP A 22 5.32 22.38 7.61
C ASP A 22 5.36 22.74 9.11
N ILE A 23 6.35 23.56 9.46
CA ILE A 23 6.76 23.91 10.84
C ILE A 23 5.63 24.53 11.69
N GLU A 24 4.57 25.06 11.07
CA GLU A 24 3.56 25.87 11.76
C GLU A 24 2.42 25.08 12.44
N HIS A 25 2.21 23.80 12.13
CA HIS A 25 1.05 23.05 12.64
C HIS A 25 1.43 21.68 13.24
N ASP A 26 0.88 21.39 14.42
CA ASP A 26 1.12 20.13 15.17
C ASP A 26 0.35 18.92 14.58
N LEU A 27 -0.57 19.16 13.65
CA LEU A 27 -1.47 18.16 13.07
C LEU A 27 -1.50 18.25 11.55
N TYR A 28 -1.40 17.09 10.89
CA TYR A 28 -1.72 16.91 9.47
C TYR A 28 -3.22 16.63 9.32
N GLN A 29 -3.92 17.34 8.43
CA GLN A 29 -5.35 17.16 8.16
C GLN A 29 -5.56 16.64 6.74
N PHE A 30 -6.41 15.63 6.60
CA PHE A 30 -6.78 15.06 5.30
C PHE A 30 -8.23 14.60 5.32
N GLU A 31 -8.84 14.53 4.14
CA GLU A 31 -10.19 14.00 3.97
C GLU A 31 -10.09 12.52 3.57
N LEU A 32 -10.83 11.67 4.27
CA LEU A 32 -11.00 10.27 3.93
C LEU A 32 -12.47 9.89 4.11
N ASP A 33 -13.07 9.29 3.07
CA ASP A 33 -14.49 8.90 3.05
C ASP A 33 -15.44 10.06 3.41
N SER A 34 -15.16 11.26 2.89
CA SER A 34 -15.89 12.51 3.19
C SER A 34 -15.88 12.92 4.66
N VAL A 35 -14.92 12.40 5.44
CA VAL A 35 -14.70 12.75 6.84
C VAL A 35 -13.30 13.31 7.00
N MET A 36 -13.19 14.48 7.63
CA MET A 36 -11.90 15.06 8.01
C MET A 36 -11.23 14.23 9.11
N LYS A 37 -9.98 13.86 8.86
CA LYS A 37 -9.10 13.12 9.78
C LYS A 37 -7.88 13.95 10.11
N THR A 38 -7.29 13.66 11.28
CA THR A 38 -6.09 14.32 11.78
C THR A 38 -5.02 13.28 12.11
N LEU A 39 -3.76 13.58 11.82
CA LEU A 39 -2.59 12.81 12.23
C LEU A 39 -1.62 13.73 12.99
N PRO A 40 -1.10 13.33 14.15
CA PRO A 40 -0.06 14.10 14.83
C PRO A 40 1.22 14.14 14.01
N LYS A 41 1.98 15.22 14.17
CA LYS A 41 3.31 15.33 13.57
C LYS A 41 4.29 14.30 14.16
N ASN A 42 5.31 13.93 13.38
CA ASN A 42 6.39 13.00 13.78
C ASN A 42 5.88 11.59 14.19
N VAL A 43 4.71 11.19 13.70
CA VAL A 43 4.23 9.82 13.88
C VAL A 43 4.65 8.96 12.70
N ALA A 44 5.02 7.71 13.00
CA ALA A 44 5.27 6.70 11.99
C ALA A 44 3.94 6.18 11.44
N ILE A 45 3.77 6.26 10.13
CA ILE A 45 2.67 5.67 9.38
C ILE A 45 3.17 4.35 8.80
N GLN A 46 2.52 3.25 9.19
CA GLN A 46 2.84 1.91 8.71
C GLN A 46 1.81 1.51 7.65
N VAL A 47 2.26 1.29 6.42
CA VAL A 47 1.44 0.77 5.33
C VAL A 47 1.62 -0.76 5.26
N PRO A 48 0.58 -1.57 5.54
CA PRO A 48 0.72 -3.02 5.71
C PRO A 48 0.78 -3.74 4.35
N VAL A 49 1.98 -3.93 3.81
CA VAL A 49 2.19 -4.53 2.47
C VAL A 49 1.66 -5.96 2.43
N TRP A 50 2.03 -6.78 3.42
CA TRP A 50 1.57 -8.17 3.50
C TRP A 50 0.04 -8.26 3.48
N THR A 51 -0.61 -7.46 4.32
CA THR A 51 -2.08 -7.46 4.45
C THR A 51 -2.73 -7.04 3.14
N ILE A 52 -2.25 -5.97 2.50
CA ILE A 52 -2.81 -5.48 1.23
C ILE A 52 -2.65 -6.53 0.12
N HIS A 53 -1.49 -7.20 0.03
CA HIS A 53 -1.24 -8.23 -0.99
C HIS A 53 -2.03 -9.52 -0.74
N HIS A 54 -2.41 -9.80 0.49
CA HIS A 54 -3.13 -11.01 0.88
C HIS A 54 -4.61 -10.78 1.20
N ASP A 55 -5.12 -9.58 0.99
CA ASP A 55 -6.52 -9.25 1.19
C ASP A 55 -7.38 -9.94 0.11
N PRO A 56 -8.33 -10.81 0.46
CA PRO A 56 -9.20 -11.48 -0.51
C PRO A 56 -10.16 -10.54 -1.24
N GLU A 57 -10.46 -9.36 -0.70
CA GLU A 57 -11.30 -8.34 -1.37
C GLU A 57 -10.54 -7.65 -2.50
N LEU A 58 -9.21 -7.52 -2.36
CA LEU A 58 -8.33 -6.95 -3.38
C LEU A 58 -7.80 -8.03 -4.34
N TRP A 59 -7.52 -9.24 -3.83
CA TRP A 59 -6.88 -10.33 -4.53
C TRP A 59 -7.60 -11.68 -4.29
N PRO A 60 -8.54 -12.09 -5.17
CA PRO A 60 -9.30 -13.32 -4.98
C PRO A 60 -8.42 -14.57 -4.90
N ARG A 61 -8.61 -15.43 -3.90
CA ARG A 61 -7.69 -16.56 -3.59
C ARG A 61 -6.25 -16.06 -3.40
N PRO A 62 -5.99 -15.19 -2.40
CA PRO A 62 -4.76 -14.40 -2.31
C PRO A 62 -3.49 -15.24 -2.11
N TYR A 63 -3.62 -16.43 -1.52
CA TYR A 63 -2.50 -17.35 -1.27
C TYR A 63 -2.22 -18.34 -2.42
N LEU A 64 -3.07 -18.36 -3.45
CA LEU A 64 -2.84 -19.18 -4.63
C LEU A 64 -1.90 -18.44 -5.58
N PHE A 65 -0.81 -19.09 -5.99
CA PHE A 65 0.01 -18.59 -7.08
C PHE A 65 -0.75 -18.70 -8.40
N ASP A 66 -1.10 -17.55 -8.98
CA ASP A 66 -1.77 -17.45 -10.27
C ASP A 66 -1.01 -16.46 -11.18
N PRO A 67 -0.19 -16.95 -12.13
CA PRO A 67 0.65 -16.08 -12.95
C PRO A 67 -0.17 -15.17 -13.89
N ASP A 68 -1.43 -15.53 -14.18
CA ASP A 68 -2.34 -14.83 -15.09
C ASP A 68 -3.41 -14.03 -14.32
N ARG A 69 -3.20 -13.81 -13.02
CA ARG A 69 -4.13 -13.10 -12.14
C ARG A 69 -4.49 -11.72 -12.69
N ASN A 70 -5.79 -11.48 -12.82
CA ASN A 70 -6.32 -10.18 -13.22
C ASN A 70 -5.97 -9.11 -12.17
N GLY A 71 -5.52 -7.94 -12.63
CA GLY A 71 -5.08 -6.84 -11.77
C GLY A 71 -3.57 -6.83 -11.47
N LEU A 72 -2.81 -7.83 -11.93
CA LEU A 72 -1.36 -7.73 -11.91
C LEU A 72 -0.87 -6.61 -12.85
N PRO A 73 0.24 -5.93 -12.52
CA PRO A 73 0.81 -4.94 -13.41
C PRO A 73 1.18 -5.54 -14.77
N THR A 74 0.59 -5.03 -15.84
CA THR A 74 0.92 -5.43 -17.22
C THR A 74 1.74 -4.37 -17.96
N THR A 75 1.80 -3.15 -17.40
CA THR A 75 2.53 -2.01 -17.93
C THR A 75 3.14 -1.20 -16.78
N ILE A 76 4.08 -0.29 -17.08
CA ILE A 76 4.65 0.63 -16.08
C ILE A 76 3.55 1.50 -15.44
N SER A 77 2.48 1.86 -16.15
CA SER A 77 1.35 2.60 -15.56
C SER A 77 0.62 1.79 -14.48
N ALA A 78 0.57 0.47 -14.64
CA ALA A 78 -0.08 -0.43 -13.68
C ALA A 78 0.76 -0.67 -12.41
N THR A 79 2.01 -0.16 -12.33
CA THR A 79 2.76 -0.15 -11.06
C THR A 79 2.26 0.91 -10.08
N ASN A 80 1.42 1.86 -10.53
CA ASN A 80 0.84 2.89 -9.68
C ASN A 80 -0.48 2.45 -9.03
N ASP A 81 -0.89 1.19 -9.20
CA ASP A 81 -2.04 0.65 -8.47
C ASP A 81 -1.67 0.47 -6.98
N PRO A 82 -2.34 1.17 -6.04
CA PRO A 82 -2.02 1.10 -4.61
C PRO A 82 -2.24 -0.29 -4.00
N LYS A 83 -2.85 -1.23 -4.73
CA LYS A 83 -2.99 -2.64 -4.33
C LYS A 83 -1.71 -3.45 -4.56
N PHE A 84 -0.79 -2.99 -5.42
CA PHE A 84 0.48 -3.68 -5.73
C PHE A 84 1.70 -2.90 -5.23
N LEU A 85 1.99 -3.05 -3.94
CA LEU A 85 3.09 -2.38 -3.24
C LEU A 85 4.44 -3.14 -3.15
N ALA A 86 4.73 -4.07 -4.07
CA ALA A 86 5.93 -4.92 -3.96
C ALA A 86 7.26 -4.13 -3.96
N PHE A 87 7.27 -2.93 -4.55
CA PHE A 87 8.41 -2.01 -4.55
C PHE A 87 8.11 -0.66 -3.87
N GLY A 88 7.01 -0.56 -3.12
CA GLY A 88 6.55 0.70 -2.56
C GLY A 88 5.46 1.40 -3.38
N LEU A 89 5.27 2.68 -3.06
CA LEU A 89 4.48 3.67 -3.79
C LEU A 89 5.43 4.60 -4.56
#